data_AF-A0A9X1IUU5-F1
#
_entry.id   AF-A0A9X1IUU5-F1
#
_cell.length_a   1.000
_cell.length_b   1.000
_cell.length_c   1.000
_cell.angle_alpha   90.00
_cell.angle_beta   90.00
_cell.angle_gamma   90.00
#
_symmetry.space_group_name_H-M   'P 1'
#
loop_
_entity.id
_entity.type
_entity.pdbx_description
1 polymer ?
#
loop_
_entity_poly.entity_id
_entity_poly.type
_entity_poly.pdbx_seq_one_letter_code
_entity_poly.pdbx_strand_id
1 'polypeptide(L)' 'MERRIKSFDVIAEATHPFIYSFEIGKEFGGQAVDDIIEHDGVFKLFNRKDELITEISLPVVGVKYEYPSASIN' A
#
# COMPACT_ATOMS: atom_id res chain seq x y z
N MET A 1 -3.29 3.37 -19.15
CA MET A 1 -2.93 2.23 -18.29
C MET A 1 -3.05 2.68 -16.86
N GLU A 2 -3.90 2.05 -16.08
CA GLU A 2 -4.01 2.33 -14.65
C GLU A 2 -2.79 1.71 -13.95
N ARG A 3 -2.04 2.52 -13.21
CA ARG A 3 -0.94 2.06 -12.35
C ARG A 3 -1.54 1.59 -11.02
N ARG A 4 -1.16 0.42 -10.54
CA ARG A 4 -1.58 -0.06 -9.21
C ARG A 4 -0.42 0.10 -8.24
N ILE A 5 -0.70 0.48 -6.99
CA ILE A 5 0.33 0.54 -5.96
C ILE A 5 0.62 -0.90 -5.54
N LYS A 6 1.86 -1.36 -5.73
CA LYS A 6 2.30 -2.67 -5.27
C LYS A 6 2.70 -2.61 -3.80
N SER A 7 3.44 -1.58 -3.44
CA SER A 7 3.92 -1.36 -2.07
C SER A 7 4.22 0.11 -1.83
N PHE A 8 4.28 0.52 -0.57
CA PHE A 8 4.79 1.82 -0.16
C PHE A 8 5.54 1.72 1.17
N ASP A 9 6.50 2.62 1.33
CA ASP A 9 7.39 2.68 2.48
C ASP A 9 7.09 3.97 3.26
N VAL A 10 6.90 3.85 4.57
CA VAL A 10 6.63 4.98 5.46
C VAL A 10 7.68 5.08 6.56
N ILE A 11 7.84 6.27 7.12
CA ILE A 11 8.56 6.47 8.38
C ILE A 11 7.55 6.24 9.52
N ALA A 12 7.76 5.17 10.26
CA ALA A 12 7.02 4.86 11.48
C ALA A 12 7.79 5.32 12.72
N GLU A 13 7.06 5.64 13.79
CA GLU A 13 7.55 6.14 15.08
C GLU A 13 8.28 7.49 15.05
N ALA A 14 7.84 8.43 15.89
CA ALA A 14 8.40 9.80 15.92
C ALA A 14 9.75 9.89 16.63
N THR A 15 10.00 9.03 17.63
CA THR A 15 11.19 9.12 18.50
C THR A 15 12.36 8.27 18.02
N HIS A 16 12.06 7.15 17.34
CA HIS A 16 13.03 6.22 16.79
C HIS A 16 12.56 5.81 15.39
N PRO A 17 12.74 6.69 14.39
CA PRO A 17 12.16 6.49 13.07
C PRO A 17 12.73 5.25 12.42
N PHE A 18 11.85 4.37 11.95
CA PHE A 18 12.20 3.23 11.12
C PHE A 18 11.32 3.19 9.87
N ILE A 19 11.83 2.54 8.83
CA ILE A 19 11.08 2.35 7.59
C ILE A 19 10.19 1.11 7.75
N TYR A 20 8.90 1.28 7.54
CA TYR A 20 7.95 0.18 7.45
C TYR A 20 7.37 0.10 6.04
N SER A 21 7.35 -1.10 5.48
CA SER A 21 6.85 -1.37 4.14
C SER A 21 5.49 -2.05 4.20
N PHE A 22 4.51 -1.46 3.51
CA PHE A 22 3.22 -2.08 3.24
C PHE A 22 3.21 -2.61 1.81
N GLU A 23 2.74 -3.83 1.58
CA GLU A 23 2.78 -4.49 0.27
C GLU A 23 1.56 -5.40 0.06
N ILE A 24 1.04 -5.43 -1.17
CA ILE A 24 0.02 -6.40 -1.59
C ILE A 24 0.54 -7.83 -1.40
N GLY A 25 -0.31 -8.71 -0.86
CA GLY A 25 0.02 -10.10 -0.56
C GLY A 25 0.68 -10.31 0.81
N LYS A 26 0.91 -9.25 1.58
CA LYS A 26 1.33 -9.33 3.00
C LYS A 26 0.13 -9.26 3.93
N GLU A 27 0.28 -9.82 5.12
CA GLU A 27 -0.71 -9.70 6.18
C GLU A 27 -0.50 -8.45 7.02
N PHE A 28 -1.59 -7.74 7.30
CA PHE A 28 -1.64 -6.63 8.24
C PHE A 28 -2.92 -6.74 9.08
N GLY A 29 -2.81 -6.59 10.41
CA GLY A 29 -3.96 -6.70 11.31
C GLY A 29 -4.70 -8.05 11.23
N GLY A 30 -4.00 -9.13 10.87
CA GLY A 30 -4.58 -10.47 10.70
C GLY A 30 -5.33 -10.68 9.37
N GLN A 31 -5.19 -9.76 8.41
CA GLN A 31 -5.83 -9.85 7.10
C GLN A 31 -4.79 -9.66 5.99
N ALA A 32 -4.92 -10.42 4.90
CA ALA A 32 -4.10 -10.21 3.71
C ALA A 32 -4.52 -8.93 2.97
N VAL A 33 -3.54 -8.10 2.66
CA VAL A 33 -3.70 -6.90 1.81
C VAL A 33 -3.82 -7.36 0.36
N ASP A 34 -4.93 -7.05 -0.29
CA ASP A 34 -5.20 -7.40 -1.69
C ASP A 34 -5.12 -6.17 -2.61
N ASP A 35 -5.41 -4.98 -2.08
CA ASP A 35 -5.31 -3.73 -2.82
C ASP A 35 -4.84 -2.56 -1.94
N ILE A 36 -4.21 -1.57 -2.60
CA ILE A 36 -3.71 -0.35 -1.96
C ILE A 36 -4.16 0.85 -2.80
N ILE A 37 -4.92 1.74 -2.18
CA ILE A 37 -5.41 2.98 -2.81
C ILE A 37 -4.86 4.18 -2.05
N GLU A 38 -4.35 5.16 -2.76
CA GLU A 38 -3.98 6.46 -2.19
C GLU A 38 -5.06 7.49 -2.53
N HIS A 39 -5.49 8.25 -1.52
CA HIS A 39 -6.41 9.36 -1.68
C HIS A 39 -6.06 10.46 -0.68
N ASP A 40 -5.82 11.67 -1.18
CA ASP A 40 -5.45 12.85 -0.39
C ASP A 40 -4.29 12.60 0.58
N GLY A 41 -3.28 11.85 0.15
CA GLY A 41 -2.09 11.51 0.93
C GLY A 41 -2.31 10.41 1.97
N VAL A 42 -3.51 9.82 2.04
CA VAL A 42 -3.84 8.68 2.91
C VAL A 42 -3.82 7.40 2.10
N PHE A 43 -3.03 6.43 2.55
CA PHE A 43 -2.97 5.10 1.94
C PHE A 43 -3.95 4.18 2.64
N LYS A 44 -4.83 3.54 1.86
CA LYS A 44 -5.88 2.64 2.34
C LYS A 44 -5.57 1.23 1.89
N LEU A 45 -5.54 0.30 2.84
CA LEU A 45 -5.33 -1.13 2.58
C LEU A 45 -6.68 -1.83 2.53
N PHE A 46 -6.93 -2.62 1.50
CA PHE A 46 -8.15 -3.40 1.34
C PHE A 46 -7.86 -4.88 1.30
N ASN A 47 -8.79 -5.69 1.81
CA ASN A 47 -8.74 -7.15 1.68
C ASN A 47 -9.42 -7.60 0.37
N ARG A 48 -9.38 -8.91 0.10
CA ARG A 48 -9.96 -9.51 -1.13
C ARG A 48 -11.49 -9.33 -1.28
N LYS A 49 -12.19 -8.92 -0.21
CA LYS A 49 -13.63 -8.62 -0.25
C LYS A 49 -13.90 -7.12 -0.44
N ASP A 50 -12.87 -6.34 -0.78
CA ASP A 50 -12.91 -4.87 -0.84
C ASP A 50 -13.24 -4.21 0.51
N GLU A 51 -13.04 -4.91 1.62
CA GLU A 51 -13.22 -4.33 2.96
C GLU A 51 -11.95 -3.61 3.38
N LEU A 52 -12.12 -2.40 3.93
CA LEU A 52 -11.01 -1.59 4.45
C LEU A 52 -10.38 -2.29 5.66
N ILE A 53 -9.08 -2.57 5.56
CA ILE A 53 -8.28 -3.10 6.68
C ILE A 53 -7.84 -1.94 7.58
N THR A 54 -7.27 -0.89 6.99
CA THR A 54 -6.75 0.27 7.72
C THR A 54 -6.47 1.47 6.80
N GLU A 55 -6.24 2.63 7.41
CA GLU A 55 -5.79 3.86 6.76
C GLU A 55 -4.45 4.29 7.36
N ILE A 56 -3.49 4.62 6.50
CA ILE A 56 -2.12 5.01 6.87
C ILE A 56 -1.89 6.46 6.44
N SER A 57 -1.74 7.35 7.43
CA SER A 57 -1.47 8.78 7.25
C SER A 57 -0.05 9.15 7.71
N LEU A 58 0.91 8.25 7.49
CA LEU A 58 2.31 8.43 7.88
C LEU A 58 3.13 9.05 6.74
N PRO A 59 4.26 9.74 7.04
CA PRO A 59 5.15 10.27 6.02
C PRO A 59 5.66 9.17 5.10
N VAL A 60 5.37 9.28 3.80
CA VAL A 60 5.78 8.30 2.78
C VAL A 60 7.14 8.67 2.22
N VAL A 61 8.04 7.68 2.15
CA VAL A 61 9.40 7.84 1.59
C VAL A 61 9.53 7.21 0.21
N GLY A 62 8.66 6.27 -0.15
CA GLY A 62 8.69 5.63 -1.46
C GLY A 62 7.40 4.90 -1.78
N VAL A 63 7.03 4.88 -3.06
CA VAL A 63 5.89 4.12 -3.59
C VAL A 63 6.38 3.31 -4.78
N LYS A 64 6.09 2.01 -4.78
CA LYS A 64 6.34 1.12 -5.91
C LYS A 64 5.03 0.83 -6.61
N TYR A 65 5.01 1.09 -7.91
CA TYR A 65 3.86 0.81 -8.76
C TYR A 65 4.10 -0.44 -9.58
N GLU A 66 3.03 -1.20 -9.81
CA GLU A 66 2.96 -2.23 -10.83
C GLU A 66 2.21 -1.67 -12.04
N TYR A 67 2.75 -1.96 -13.22
CA TYR A 67 2.12 -1.64 -14.49
C TYR A 67 1.55 -2.95 -15.05
N PRO A 68 0.24 -3.05 -15.29
CA PRO A 68 -0.28 -4.20 -16.01
C PRO A 68 0.44 -4.24 -17.37
N SER A 69 1.22 -5.29 -17.59
CA SER A 69 1.87 -5.52 -18.87
C SER A 69 0.80 -5.47 -19.95
N ALA A 70 0.93 -4.52 -20.89
CA ALA A 70 0.12 -4.55 -22.10
C ALA A 70 0.30 -5.95 -22.69
N SER A 71 -0.79 -6.71 -22.79
CA SER A 71 -0.84 -7.83 -23.71
C SER A 71 -0.65 -7.23 -25.10
N ILE A 72 0.59 -7.22 -25.58
CA ILE A 72 0.89 -6.95 -26.98
C ILE A 72 0.41 -8.21 -27.70
N ASN A 73 -0.84 -8.18 -28.14
CA ASN A 73 -1.36 -9.12 -29.13
C ASN A 73 -0.71 -8.85 -30.49
#